data_AF-A0A7C7TY88-F1
#
_entry.id   AF-A0A7C7TY88-F1
#
_cell.length_a   1.000
_cell.length_b   1.000
_cell.length_c   1.000
_cell.angle_alpha   90.00
_cell.angle_beta   90.00
_cell.angle_gamma   90.00
#
_symmetry.space_group_name_H-M   'P 1'
#
loop_
_entity.id
_entity.type
_entity.pdbx_description
1 polymer ?
#
loop_
_entity_poly.entity_id
_entity_poly.type
_entity_poly.pdbx_seq_one_letter_code
_entity_poly.pdbx_strand_id
1 'polypeptide(L)'
;MDTKISILNIFYNSFKYLKLITIIKLNILKFLKKGNLLIAEPSIIEDINFNRSVVLIVDHNELGSVGFILNKKLNYSTSELIPDLKYNFPIYNGGPVEKENLYFIHCIPELISNSLKIINNIYWGGDFNRIIELINNEEIKSNQIKFFLGYSGWNETQLKSEIDSASWILEEDEINRNLVFSNSGNVWKEKLIDLGGEYLIWSNSPDNPNHN
;
A
#
# COMPACT_ATOMS: atom_id res chain seq x y z
N MET A 1 -3.57 53.25 -8.03
CA MET A 1 -4.87 52.56 -7.82
C MET A 1 -4.72 51.03 -7.98
N ASP A 2 -3.49 50.55 -8.23
CA ASP A 2 -3.22 49.22 -8.78
C ASP A 2 -2.88 48.14 -7.75
N THR A 3 -2.51 48.51 -6.53
CA THR A 3 -2.11 47.54 -5.49
C THR A 3 -3.27 46.79 -4.85
N LYS A 4 -4.49 47.36 -4.87
CA LYS A 4 -5.69 46.70 -4.33
C LYS A 4 -6.25 45.63 -5.28
N ILE A 5 -6.11 45.83 -6.59
CA ILE A 5 -6.60 44.90 -7.62
C ILE A 5 -5.70 43.66 -7.69
N SER A 6 -4.38 43.81 -7.53
CA SER A 6 -3.45 42.67 -7.50
C SER A 6 -3.67 41.76 -6.29
N ILE A 7 -3.90 42.32 -5.12
CA ILE A 7 -4.19 41.57 -3.89
C ILE A 7 -5.52 40.82 -4.01
N LEU A 8 -6.58 41.45 -4.54
CA LEU A 8 -7.87 40.81 -4.75
C LEU A 8 -7.78 39.61 -5.71
N ASN A 9 -6.98 39.72 -6.77
CA ASN A 9 -6.73 38.63 -7.71
C ASN A 9 -5.93 37.47 -7.11
N ILE A 10 -4.97 37.75 -6.23
CA ILE A 10 -4.22 36.72 -5.50
C ILE A 10 -5.16 35.96 -4.56
N PHE A 11 -6.00 36.66 -3.79
CA PHE A 11 -6.98 36.03 -2.91
C PHE A 11 -8.02 35.23 -3.71
N TYR A 12 -8.51 35.76 -4.83
CA TYR A 12 -9.47 35.06 -5.68
C TYR A 12 -8.88 33.78 -6.30
N ASN A 13 -7.65 33.85 -6.82
CA ASN A 13 -6.96 32.67 -7.34
C ASN A 13 -6.64 31.67 -6.25
N SER A 14 -6.19 32.11 -5.07
CA SER A 14 -5.97 31.25 -3.90
C SER A 14 -7.25 30.55 -3.46
N PHE A 15 -8.37 31.26 -3.38
CA PHE A 15 -9.67 30.69 -3.01
C PHE A 15 -10.21 29.73 -4.07
N LYS A 16 -10.04 30.05 -5.35
CA LYS A 16 -10.40 29.17 -6.48
C LYS A 16 -9.53 27.91 -6.49
N TYR A 17 -8.24 28.04 -6.20
CA TYR A 17 -7.29 26.93 -6.09
C TYR A 17 -7.61 26.04 -4.89
N LEU A 18 -7.88 26.64 -3.72
CA LEU A 18 -8.31 25.92 -2.53
C LEU A 18 -9.62 25.17 -2.80
N LYS A 19 -10.60 25.82 -3.42
CA LYS A 19 -11.88 25.20 -3.80
C LYS A 19 -11.70 24.08 -4.82
N LEU A 20 -10.80 24.24 -5.79
CA LEU A 20 -10.47 23.22 -6.79
C LEU A 20 -9.79 22.01 -6.13
N ILE A 21 -8.81 22.24 -5.23
CA ILE A 21 -8.19 21.20 -4.42
C ILE A 21 -9.25 20.48 -3.58
N THR A 22 -10.15 21.20 -2.91
CA THR A 22 -11.22 20.61 -2.11
C THR A 22 -12.18 19.77 -2.97
N ILE A 23 -12.53 20.21 -4.18
CA ILE A 23 -13.37 19.45 -5.12
C ILE A 23 -12.66 18.19 -5.63
N ILE A 24 -11.36 18.29 -5.95
CA ILE A 24 -10.54 17.13 -6.35
C ILE A 24 -10.43 16.14 -5.19
N LYS A 25 -10.16 16.60 -3.96
CA LYS A 25 -10.12 15.77 -2.74
C LYS A 25 -11.45 15.08 -2.44
N LEU A 26 -12.57 15.81 -2.55
CA LEU A 26 -13.93 15.25 -2.42
C LEU A 26 -14.25 14.17 -3.48
N ASN A 27 -13.64 14.26 -4.66
CA ASN A 27 -13.79 13.27 -5.71
C ASN A 27 -12.90 12.04 -5.48
N ILE A 28 -11.64 12.20 -5.05
CA ILE A 28 -10.71 11.09 -4.76
C ILE A 28 -11.32 10.09 -3.78
N LEU A 29 -12.00 10.58 -2.74
CA LEU A 29 -12.64 9.74 -1.72
C LEU A 29 -13.85 8.95 -2.25
N LYS A 30 -14.41 9.35 -3.39
CA LYS A 30 -15.47 8.59 -4.08
C LYS A 30 -14.94 7.39 -4.85
N PHE A 31 -13.61 7.27 -4.99
CA PHE A 31 -12.97 6.25 -5.83
C PHE A 31 -12.11 5.25 -5.07
N LEU A 32 -11.87 5.45 -3.76
CA LEU A 32 -11.17 4.46 -2.94
C LEU A 32 -11.90 3.12 -3.03
N LYS A 33 -11.17 2.09 -3.46
CA LYS A 33 -11.68 0.73 -3.63
C LYS A 33 -10.56 -0.27 -3.41
N LYS A 34 -10.96 -1.52 -3.17
CA LYS A 34 -10.04 -2.66 -3.21
C LYS A 34 -9.24 -2.68 -4.52
N GLY A 35 -7.94 -2.97 -4.42
CA GLY A 35 -7.00 -2.93 -5.53
C GLY A 35 -6.23 -1.62 -5.68
N ASN A 36 -6.65 -0.53 -5.03
CA ASN A 36 -5.86 0.70 -5.04
C ASN A 36 -4.59 0.59 -4.19
N LEU A 37 -3.62 1.44 -4.51
CA LEU A 37 -2.40 1.61 -3.76
C LEU A 37 -2.42 2.93 -2.98
N LEU A 38 -1.94 2.87 -1.74
CA LEU A 38 -1.56 4.05 -0.96
C LEU A 38 -0.05 4.12 -0.91
N ILE A 39 0.52 5.21 -1.42
CA ILE A 39 1.95 5.48 -1.39
C ILE A 39 2.18 6.50 -0.28
N ALA A 40 3.02 6.14 0.70
CA ALA A 40 3.34 7.04 1.80
C ALA A 40 4.02 8.31 1.26
N GLU A 41 3.60 9.47 1.72
CA GLU A 41 4.24 10.73 1.33
C GLU A 41 5.62 10.85 2.03
N PRO A 42 6.67 11.36 1.35
CA PRO A 42 8.03 11.50 1.90
C PRO A 42 8.16 12.16 3.29
N SER A 43 7.26 13.06 3.65
CA SER A 43 7.22 13.74 4.95
C SER A 43 6.81 12.85 6.12
N ILE A 44 6.24 11.66 5.86
CA ILE A 44 5.98 10.65 6.89
C ILE A 44 7.28 9.95 7.29
N ILE A 45 8.10 10.65 8.05
CA ILE A 45 9.39 10.13 8.54
C ILE A 45 9.22 9.46 9.92
N GLU A 46 8.33 10.01 10.76
CA GLU A 46 8.19 9.60 12.16
C GLU A 46 7.37 8.31 12.35
N ASP A 47 6.56 7.92 11.38
CA ASP A 47 5.83 6.65 11.44
C ASP A 47 6.73 5.50 10.96
N ILE A 48 7.33 4.78 11.90
CA ILE A 48 8.22 3.64 11.63
C ILE A 48 7.49 2.53 10.85
N ASN A 49 6.18 2.35 11.06
CA ASN A 49 5.43 1.31 10.36
C ASN A 49 5.16 1.70 8.92
N PHE A 50 4.93 2.99 8.63
CA PHE A 50 4.43 3.44 7.33
C PHE A 50 5.39 4.31 6.51
N ASN A 51 6.53 4.74 7.06
CA ASN A 51 7.53 5.49 6.30
C ASN A 51 7.94 4.69 5.04
N ARG A 52 8.02 5.38 3.89
CA ARG A 52 8.37 4.77 2.59
C ARG A 52 7.58 3.50 2.26
N SER A 53 6.34 3.39 2.74
CA SER A 53 5.50 2.21 2.50
C SER A 53 4.64 2.39 1.25
N VAL A 54 4.34 1.26 0.61
CA VAL A 54 3.31 1.14 -0.41
C VAL A 54 2.30 0.11 0.09
N VAL A 55 1.08 0.53 0.38
CA VAL A 55 0.00 -0.33 0.91
C VAL A 55 -0.96 -0.67 -0.22
N LEU A 56 -1.27 -1.96 -0.37
CA LEU A 56 -2.40 -2.41 -1.19
C LEU A 56 -3.66 -2.51 -0.36
N ILE A 57 -4.73 -1.82 -0.77
CA ILE A 57 -6.06 -1.99 -0.20
C ILE A 57 -6.66 -3.31 -0.68
N VAL A 58 -6.91 -4.23 0.26
CA VAL A 58 -7.44 -5.57 -0.02
C VAL A 58 -8.93 -5.68 0.28
N ASP A 59 -9.44 -4.85 1.17
CA ASP A 59 -10.86 -4.69 1.43
C ASP A 59 -11.19 -3.23 1.76
N HIS A 60 -12.38 -2.79 1.37
CA HIS A 60 -12.89 -1.45 1.65
C HIS A 60 -14.42 -1.48 1.68
N ASN A 61 -14.99 -1.05 2.79
CA ASN A 61 -16.44 -0.96 3.00
C ASN A 61 -16.77 0.21 3.95
N GLU A 62 -18.05 0.39 4.27
CA GLU A 62 -18.54 1.48 5.12
C GLU A 62 -17.95 1.47 6.54
N LEU A 63 -17.46 0.31 7.02
CA LEU A 63 -16.84 0.20 8.35
C LEU A 63 -15.37 0.63 8.33
N GLY A 64 -14.70 0.53 7.18
CA GLY A 64 -13.28 0.84 7.07
C GLY A 64 -12.57 0.18 5.91
N SER A 65 -11.23 0.21 5.99
CA SER A 65 -10.34 -0.33 4.97
C SER A 65 -9.30 -1.26 5.58
N VAL A 66 -8.93 -2.29 4.84
CA VAL A 66 -7.86 -3.22 5.19
C VAL A 66 -6.85 -3.22 4.05
N GLY A 67 -5.57 -3.21 4.40
CA GLY A 67 -4.48 -3.28 3.44
C GLY A 67 -3.23 -3.97 3.97
N PHE A 68 -2.32 -4.28 3.04
CA PHE A 68 -1.02 -4.84 3.35
C PHE A 68 0.10 -3.97 2.79
N ILE A 69 1.11 -3.67 3.60
CA ILE A 69 2.34 -3.03 3.12
C ILE A 69 3.13 -4.02 2.25
N LEU A 70 3.32 -3.68 0.97
CA LEU A 70 3.89 -4.57 -0.03
C LEU A 70 5.42 -4.62 -0.02
N ASN A 71 6.09 -3.59 0.48
CA ASN A 71 7.52 -3.35 0.25
C ASN A 71 8.37 -3.34 1.52
N LYS A 72 7.84 -3.79 2.66
CA LYS A 72 8.59 -3.90 3.92
C LYS A 72 8.90 -5.36 4.26
N LYS A 73 9.93 -5.92 3.63
CA LYS A 73 10.39 -7.29 3.91
C LYS A 73 10.95 -7.39 5.34
N LEU A 74 10.65 -8.49 6.03
CA LEU A 74 11.19 -8.81 7.35
C LEU A 74 12.49 -9.64 7.23
N ASN A 75 13.27 -9.65 8.32
CA ASN A 75 14.56 -10.34 8.38
C ASN A 75 14.44 -11.86 8.59
N TYR A 76 13.23 -12.38 8.70
CA TYR A 76 12.93 -13.80 8.86
C TYR A 76 12.00 -14.28 7.74
N SER A 77 11.89 -15.60 7.61
CA SER A 77 11.12 -16.25 6.54
C SER A 77 10.10 -17.24 7.09
N THR A 78 9.31 -17.83 6.20
CA THR A 78 8.28 -18.81 6.58
C THR A 78 8.81 -20.05 7.30
N SER A 79 10.09 -20.42 7.16
CA SER A 79 10.67 -21.54 7.93
C SER A 79 10.60 -21.36 9.45
N GLU A 80 10.58 -20.12 9.91
CA GLU A 80 10.60 -19.81 11.34
C GLU A 80 9.20 -19.79 11.94
N LEU A 81 8.17 -19.61 11.11
CA LEU A 81 6.77 -19.51 11.55
C LEU A 81 5.93 -20.74 11.17
N ILE A 82 6.34 -21.49 10.14
CA ILE A 82 5.60 -22.63 9.59
C ILE A 82 6.55 -23.84 9.56
N PRO A 83 6.59 -24.64 10.65
CA PRO A 83 7.51 -25.77 10.77
C PRO A 83 7.36 -26.82 9.66
N ASP A 84 6.15 -26.97 9.10
CA ASP A 84 5.83 -28.00 8.11
C ASP A 84 6.21 -27.62 6.67
N LEU A 85 6.77 -26.42 6.45
CA LEU A 85 7.07 -25.90 5.12
C LEU A 85 8.48 -26.32 4.66
N LYS A 86 8.56 -27.00 3.52
CA LYS A 86 9.84 -27.44 2.90
C LYS A 86 10.60 -26.33 2.20
N TYR A 87 9.88 -25.35 1.66
CA TYR A 87 10.43 -24.26 0.85
C TYR A 87 10.13 -22.91 1.48
N ASN A 88 11.14 -22.06 1.58
CA ASN A 88 11.04 -20.81 2.32
C ASN A 88 10.62 -19.65 1.44
N PHE A 89 9.68 -18.86 1.95
CA PHE A 89 9.18 -17.65 1.32
C PHE A 89 9.50 -16.44 2.20
N PRO A 90 9.84 -15.28 1.61
CA PRO A 90 9.98 -14.05 2.36
C PRO A 90 8.66 -13.66 3.05
N ILE A 91 8.77 -13.12 4.26
CA ILE A 91 7.64 -12.52 4.98
C ILE A 91 7.79 -11.00 4.95
N TYR A 92 6.67 -10.32 4.81
CA TYR A 92 6.58 -8.86 4.80
C TYR A 92 5.84 -8.39 6.05
N ASN A 93 6.20 -7.20 6.55
CA ASN A 93 5.37 -6.51 7.52
C ASN A 93 4.11 -6.06 6.79
N GLY A 94 2.95 -6.59 7.13
CA GLY A 94 1.68 -6.22 6.52
C GLY A 94 1.06 -4.97 7.15
N GLY A 95 1.40 -4.67 8.40
CA GLY A 95 0.96 -3.47 9.12
C GLY A 95 0.93 -3.64 10.64
N PRO A 96 0.48 -2.61 11.37
CA PRO A 96 0.59 -2.57 12.83
C PRO A 96 -0.45 -3.43 13.58
N VAL A 97 -1.48 -3.92 12.92
CA VAL A 97 -2.60 -4.65 13.54
C VAL A 97 -2.35 -6.15 13.44
N GLU A 98 -2.63 -6.89 14.51
CA GLU A 98 -2.49 -8.36 14.57
C GLU A 98 -1.12 -8.87 14.07
N LYS A 99 -0.03 -8.23 14.52
CA LYS A 99 1.36 -8.50 14.07
C LYS A 99 1.85 -9.93 14.22
N GLU A 100 1.15 -10.75 15.02
CA GLU A 100 1.47 -12.16 15.25
C GLU A 100 0.72 -13.09 14.27
N ASN A 101 -0.29 -12.58 13.57
CA ASN A 101 -1.09 -13.34 12.62
C ASN A 101 -0.49 -13.26 11.22
N LEU A 102 -0.43 -14.43 10.58
CA LEU A 102 0.10 -14.58 9.23
C LEU A 102 -1.02 -14.54 8.20
N TYR A 103 -0.87 -13.65 7.22
CA TYR A 103 -1.76 -13.47 6.09
C TYR A 103 -1.00 -13.74 4.79
N PHE A 104 -1.74 -13.93 3.70
CA PHE A 104 -1.15 -14.08 2.38
C PHE A 104 -2.04 -13.50 1.28
N ILE A 105 -1.37 -13.02 0.23
CA ILE A 105 -1.97 -12.69 -1.06
C ILE A 105 -1.49 -13.73 -2.06
N HIS A 106 -2.37 -14.16 -2.95
CA HIS A 106 -2.05 -15.11 -4.02
C HIS A 106 -2.82 -14.81 -5.30
N CYS A 107 -2.46 -15.52 -6.37
CA CYS A 107 -3.06 -15.33 -7.70
C CYS A 107 -3.36 -16.64 -8.44
N ILE A 108 -3.78 -17.62 -7.64
CA ILE A 108 -4.14 -18.99 -8.03
C ILE A 108 -5.47 -19.38 -7.37
N PRO A 109 -6.56 -18.64 -7.65
CA PRO A 109 -7.87 -18.86 -7.00
C PRO A 109 -8.45 -20.25 -7.25
N GLU A 110 -8.06 -20.91 -8.34
CA GLU A 110 -8.53 -22.26 -8.69
C GLU A 110 -7.99 -23.35 -7.74
N LEU A 111 -6.88 -23.09 -7.04
CA LEU A 111 -6.22 -24.08 -6.18
C LEU A 111 -6.50 -23.87 -4.69
N ILE A 112 -7.03 -22.70 -4.31
CA ILE A 112 -7.23 -22.29 -2.92
C ILE A 112 -8.68 -21.82 -2.76
N SER A 113 -9.41 -22.52 -1.90
CA SER A 113 -10.78 -22.19 -1.56
C SER A 113 -10.85 -21.10 -0.48
N ASN A 114 -12.03 -20.48 -0.35
CA ASN A 114 -12.35 -19.48 0.69
C ASN A 114 -11.51 -18.19 0.63
N SER A 115 -10.89 -17.90 -0.50
CA SER A 115 -10.14 -16.66 -0.71
C SER A 115 -11.06 -15.48 -1.04
N LEU A 116 -10.68 -14.28 -0.60
CA LEU A 116 -11.39 -13.05 -0.88
C LEU A 116 -10.79 -12.33 -2.09
N LYS A 117 -11.64 -11.98 -3.06
CA LYS A 117 -11.20 -11.32 -4.31
C LYS A 117 -10.88 -9.85 -4.08
N ILE A 118 -9.65 -9.45 -4.37
CA ILE A 118 -9.22 -8.04 -4.38
C ILE A 118 -9.58 -7.45 -5.75
N ILE A 119 -8.81 -7.80 -6.78
CA ILE A 119 -8.96 -7.30 -8.15
C ILE A 119 -8.35 -8.29 -9.14
N ASN A 120 -8.91 -8.39 -10.35
CA ASN A 120 -8.43 -9.28 -11.40
C ASN A 120 -8.23 -10.72 -10.88
N ASN A 121 -7.03 -11.27 -10.99
CA ASN A 121 -6.66 -12.60 -10.47
C ASN A 121 -5.91 -12.53 -9.15
N ILE A 122 -6.07 -11.47 -8.35
CA ILE A 122 -5.38 -11.25 -7.07
C ILE A 122 -6.39 -11.41 -5.93
N TYR A 123 -6.05 -12.27 -4.99
CA TYR A 123 -6.89 -12.70 -3.88
C TYR A 123 -6.09 -12.71 -2.59
N TRP A 124 -6.76 -12.56 -1.45
CA TRP A 124 -6.14 -12.70 -0.13
C TRP A 124 -6.90 -13.68 0.74
N GLY A 125 -6.17 -14.29 1.67
CA GLY A 125 -6.69 -15.34 2.53
C GLY A 125 -7.07 -16.62 1.76
N GLY A 126 -7.75 -17.53 2.45
CA GLY A 126 -8.10 -18.86 1.97
C GLY A 126 -7.58 -19.95 2.90
N ASP A 127 -7.62 -21.19 2.44
CA ASP A 127 -7.17 -22.35 3.21
C ASP A 127 -5.65 -22.40 3.35
N PHE A 128 -5.18 -22.15 4.58
CA PHE A 128 -3.75 -22.14 4.90
C PHE A 128 -3.09 -23.53 4.85
N ASN A 129 -3.81 -24.59 5.22
CA ASN A 129 -3.28 -25.95 5.13
C ASN A 129 -3.04 -26.34 3.67
N ARG A 130 -3.98 -25.94 2.79
CA ARG A 130 -3.83 -26.16 1.35
C ARG A 130 -2.63 -25.43 0.78
N ILE A 131 -2.31 -24.22 1.26
CA ILE A 131 -1.09 -23.50 0.88
C ILE A 131 0.17 -24.30 1.24
N ILE A 132 0.25 -24.85 2.45
CA ILE A 132 1.40 -25.64 2.88
C ILE A 132 1.58 -26.86 1.97
N GLU A 133 0.51 -27.59 1.68
CA GLU A 133 0.53 -28.74 0.78
C GLU A 133 1.05 -28.35 -0.61
N LEU A 134 0.47 -27.30 -1.21
CA LEU A 134 0.81 -26.85 -2.55
C LEU A 134 2.25 -26.35 -2.64
N ILE A 135 2.76 -25.67 -1.61
CA ILE A 135 4.17 -25.27 -1.53
C ILE A 135 5.07 -26.50 -1.43
N ASN A 136 4.73 -27.46 -0.57
CA ASN A 136 5.53 -28.67 -0.36
C ASN A 136 5.59 -29.60 -1.58
N ASN A 137 4.60 -29.50 -2.46
CA ASN A 137 4.52 -30.20 -3.75
C ASN A 137 5.11 -29.39 -4.92
N GLU A 138 5.66 -28.20 -4.67
CA GLU A 138 6.21 -27.30 -5.70
C GLU A 138 5.19 -26.80 -6.74
N GLU A 139 3.90 -26.80 -6.37
CA GLU A 139 2.79 -26.33 -7.22
C GLU A 139 2.65 -24.79 -7.18
N ILE A 140 3.28 -24.13 -6.20
CA ILE A 140 3.29 -22.66 -6.03
C ILE A 140 4.70 -22.13 -6.12
N LYS A 141 4.90 -21.12 -6.98
CA LYS A 141 6.13 -20.37 -7.10
C LYS A 141 6.10 -19.07 -6.27
N SER A 142 7.27 -18.54 -5.97
CA SER A 142 7.45 -17.28 -5.24
C SER A 142 6.79 -16.06 -5.90
N ASN A 143 6.54 -16.09 -7.21
CA ASN A 143 5.83 -15.03 -7.93
C ASN A 143 4.30 -15.23 -7.98
N GLN A 144 3.76 -16.18 -7.20
CA GLN A 144 2.33 -16.49 -7.14
C GLN A 144 1.70 -16.27 -5.76
N ILE A 145 2.52 -16.16 -4.71
CA ILE A 145 2.09 -15.97 -3.33
C ILE A 145 3.05 -15.03 -2.59
N LYS A 146 2.52 -14.25 -1.65
CA LYS A 146 3.29 -13.38 -0.78
C LYS A 146 2.70 -13.40 0.63
N PHE A 147 3.56 -13.54 1.63
CA PHE A 147 3.18 -13.67 3.05
C PHE A 147 3.41 -12.37 3.82
N PHE A 148 2.51 -12.09 4.76
CA PHE A 148 2.50 -10.87 5.55
C PHE A 148 2.23 -11.18 7.02
N LEU A 149 2.93 -10.51 7.93
CA LEU A 149 2.57 -10.48 9.34
C LEU A 149 1.82 -9.22 9.67
N GLY A 150 0.65 -9.39 10.29
CA GLY A 150 -0.28 -8.31 10.54
C GLY A 150 -0.85 -7.68 9.27
N TYR A 151 -1.67 -6.67 9.47
CA TYR A 151 -2.27 -5.87 8.41
C TYR A 151 -2.37 -4.40 8.84
N SER A 152 -2.65 -3.54 7.87
CA SER A 152 -2.98 -2.14 8.09
C SER A 152 -4.48 -1.98 8.03
N GLY A 153 -5.07 -1.50 9.12
CA GLY A 153 -6.49 -1.25 9.23
C GLY A 153 -6.76 0.23 9.43
N TRP A 154 -7.80 0.73 8.78
CA TRP A 154 -8.30 2.08 8.98
C TRP A 154 -9.81 2.06 9.21
N ASN A 155 -10.25 2.90 10.12
CA ASN A 155 -11.67 3.20 10.27
C ASN A 155 -12.12 4.08 9.08
N GLU A 156 -13.42 4.10 8.79
CA GLU A 156 -14.03 4.85 7.67
C GLU A 156 -13.49 6.29 7.53
N THR A 157 -13.46 7.04 8.64
CA THR A 157 -13.07 8.45 8.64
C THR A 157 -11.56 8.67 8.70
N GLN A 158 -10.81 7.68 9.21
CA GLN A 158 -9.38 7.83 9.45
C GLN A 158 -8.60 7.89 8.15
N LEU A 159 -8.76 6.91 7.27
CA LEU A 159 -8.02 6.87 6.00
C LEU A 159 -8.35 8.09 5.15
N LYS A 160 -9.62 8.49 5.15
CA LYS A 160 -10.07 9.71 4.51
C LYS A 160 -9.33 10.95 5.03
N SER A 161 -9.24 11.10 6.35
CA SER A 161 -8.51 12.19 6.96
C SER A 161 -7.03 12.17 6.60
N GLU A 162 -6.41 10.99 6.53
CA GLU A 162 -4.99 10.84 6.20
C GLU A 162 -4.70 11.17 4.72
N ILE A 163 -5.58 10.80 3.80
CA ILE A 163 -5.50 11.23 2.38
C ILE A 163 -5.70 12.75 2.29
N ASP A 164 -6.69 13.30 3.01
CA ASP A 164 -6.97 14.73 3.00
C ASP A 164 -5.82 15.57 3.58
N SER A 165 -5.10 15.04 4.57
CA SER A 165 -3.88 15.63 5.14
C SER A 165 -2.62 15.39 4.33
N ALA A 166 -2.72 14.77 3.14
CA ALA A 166 -1.61 14.44 2.26
C ALA A 166 -0.58 13.48 2.90
N SER A 167 -1.02 12.63 3.82
CA SER A 167 -0.21 11.54 4.35
C SER A 167 -0.06 10.41 3.31
N TRP A 168 -1.11 10.19 2.51
CA TRP A 168 -1.12 9.18 1.46
C TRP A 168 -1.37 9.80 0.09
N ILE A 169 -0.60 9.33 -0.88
CA ILE A 169 -0.89 9.52 -2.30
C ILE A 169 -1.68 8.29 -2.76
N LEU A 170 -2.92 8.49 -3.17
CA LEU A 170 -3.77 7.42 -3.73
C LEU A 170 -3.41 7.21 -5.20
N GLU A 171 -3.02 5.99 -5.55
CA GLU A 171 -2.87 5.55 -6.94
C GLU A 171 -4.08 4.69 -7.32
N GLU A 172 -4.87 5.20 -8.27
CA GLU A 172 -6.15 4.62 -8.70
C GLU A 172 -6.01 3.61 -9.85
N ASP A 173 -4.84 3.57 -10.48
CA ASP A 173 -4.54 2.73 -11.63
C ASP A 173 -4.63 1.23 -11.30
N GLU A 174 -4.88 0.41 -12.34
CA GLU A 174 -4.94 -1.03 -12.16
C GLU A 174 -3.60 -1.57 -11.67
N ILE A 175 -3.62 -2.21 -10.49
CA ILE A 175 -2.42 -2.76 -9.90
C ILE A 175 -1.86 -3.90 -10.75
N ASN A 176 -0.57 -3.79 -11.05
CA ASN A 176 0.17 -4.81 -11.76
C ASN A 176 0.49 -5.99 -10.81
N ARG A 177 0.13 -7.21 -11.21
CA ARG A 177 0.49 -8.45 -10.53
C ARG A 177 1.99 -8.52 -10.20
N ASN A 178 2.85 -8.13 -11.13
CA ASN A 178 4.29 -8.17 -10.94
C ASN A 178 4.75 -7.28 -9.79
N LEU A 179 4.08 -6.15 -9.55
CA LEU A 179 4.38 -5.27 -8.42
C LEU A 179 4.03 -5.95 -7.09
N VAL A 180 2.85 -6.55 -6.99
CA VAL A 180 2.37 -7.22 -5.78
C VAL A 180 3.33 -8.34 -5.35
N PHE A 181 3.67 -9.22 -6.29
CA PHE A 181 4.54 -10.37 -6.04
C PHE A 181 6.04 -10.07 -6.25
N SER A 182 6.41 -8.81 -6.47
CA SER A 182 7.82 -8.41 -6.52
C SER A 182 8.48 -8.59 -5.15
N ASN A 183 9.78 -8.87 -5.16
CA ASN A 183 10.62 -8.90 -3.96
C ASN A 183 11.51 -7.65 -3.85
N SER A 184 11.14 -6.56 -4.55
CA SER A 184 11.89 -5.30 -4.57
C SER A 184 11.55 -4.47 -3.32
N GLY A 185 12.57 -3.98 -2.61
CA GLY A 185 12.37 -2.97 -1.56
C GLY A 185 12.11 -1.57 -2.13
N ASN A 186 12.40 -1.37 -3.43
CA ASN A 186 12.41 -0.06 -4.06
C ASN A 186 11.06 0.38 -4.62
N VAL A 187 9.98 -0.39 -4.39
CA VAL A 187 8.64 -0.11 -4.96
C VAL A 187 8.18 1.31 -4.65
N TRP A 188 8.42 1.81 -3.43
CA TRP A 188 8.09 3.20 -3.07
C TRP A 188 8.83 4.23 -3.93
N LYS A 189 10.14 4.04 -4.11
CA LYS A 189 10.96 4.91 -4.95
C LYS A 189 10.53 4.86 -6.41
N GLU A 190 10.28 3.66 -6.93
CA GLU A 190 9.80 3.44 -8.30
C GLU A 190 8.47 4.20 -8.51
N LYS A 191 7.54 4.11 -7.56
CA LYS A 191 6.28 4.85 -7.60
C LYS A 191 6.43 6.36 -7.55
N LEU A 192 7.34 6.88 -6.73
CA LEU A 192 7.62 8.33 -6.73
C LEU A 192 8.24 8.80 -8.06
N ILE A 193 9.03 7.96 -8.72
CA ILE A 193 9.58 8.27 -10.05
C ILE A 193 8.47 8.29 -11.09
N ASP A 194 7.57 7.29 -11.07
CA ASP A 194 6.43 7.20 -11.98
C ASP A 194 5.48 8.40 -11.84
N LEU A 195 5.26 8.89 -10.61
CA LEU A 195 4.48 10.10 -10.34
C LEU A 195 5.12 11.38 -10.91
N GLY A 196 6.45 11.42 -11.01
CA GLY A 196 7.18 12.54 -11.60
C GLY A 196 7.09 13.85 -10.81
N GLY A 197 7.39 14.98 -11.48
CA GLY A 197 7.27 16.31 -10.89
C GLY A 197 8.16 16.54 -9.67
N GLU A 198 7.60 17.10 -8.60
CA GLU A 198 8.32 17.37 -7.35
C GLU A 198 8.75 16.09 -6.59
N TYR A 199 8.08 14.95 -6.85
CA TYR A 199 8.42 13.67 -6.22
C TYR A 199 9.76 13.08 -6.70
N LEU A 200 10.27 13.52 -7.86
CA LEU A 200 11.59 13.11 -8.36
C LEU A 200 12.71 13.57 -7.42
N ILE A 201 12.56 14.72 -6.77
CA ILE A 201 13.53 15.25 -5.81
C ILE A 201 13.64 14.30 -4.60
N TRP A 202 12.50 13.80 -4.12
CA TRP A 202 12.40 12.91 -2.97
C TRP A 202 12.81 11.47 -3.26
N SER A 203 12.70 11.02 -4.52
CA SER A 203 13.11 9.67 -4.93
C SER A 203 14.58 9.36 -4.64
N ASN A 204 15.43 10.38 -4.54
CA ASN A 204 16.86 10.26 -4.28
C ASN A 204 17.27 10.67 -2.85
N SER A 205 16.32 10.97 -1.97
CA SER A 205 16.61 11.34 -0.58
C SER A 205 17.08 10.11 0.22
N PRO A 206 18.18 10.20 1.01
CA PRO A 206 18.66 9.10 1.85
C PRO A 206 17.59 8.63 2.86
N ASP A 207 17.62 7.36 3.27
CA ASP A 207 16.70 6.80 4.29
C ASP A 207 16.76 7.52 5.65
N ASN A 208 17.79 8.34 5.90
CA ASN A 208 18.01 8.99 7.18
C ASN A 208 18.62 10.40 6.97
N PRO A 209 17.91 11.50 7.33
CA PRO A 209 18.43 12.87 7.16
C PRO A 209 19.54 13.24 8.15
N ASN A 210 19.90 12.35 9.09
CA ASN A 210 20.86 12.62 10.17
C ASN A 210 22.28 12.08 9.94
N HIS A 211 22.62 11.59 8.75
CA HIS A 211 23.99 11.24 8.40
C HIS A 211 24.59 12.28 7.44
N ASN A 212 25.12 13.35 8.02
CA ASN A 212 26.17 14.19 7.43
C ASN A 212 27.48 13.92 8.19
#